data_AF-A0A833G8B3-F1
#
_entry.id   AF-A0A833G8B3-F1
#
_cell.length_a   1.000
_cell.length_b   1.000
_cell.length_c   1.000
_cell.angle_alpha   90.00
_cell.angle_beta   90.00
_cell.angle_gamma   90.00
#
_symmetry.space_group_name_H-M   'P 1'
#
loop_
_entity.id
_entity.type
_entity.pdbx_description
1 polymer ?
#
loop_
_entity_poly.entity_id
_entity_poly.type
_entity_poly.pdbx_seq_one_letter_code
_entity_poly.pdbx_strand_id
1 'polypeptide(L)'
;MNNMLASNIGLDASMAKQRQLNVRSDEAYEIASRLSKRTGRPRADVVLAALLSYAEAKKLRKLSREERAFVDELMAAARRSAAVADPAMTSDHSDLYDEHGLPR
;
A
#
# COMPACT_ATOMS: atom_id res chain seq x y z
N MET A 1 45.60 -1.60 37.55
CA MET A 1 44.13 -1.63 37.72
C MET A 1 43.55 -0.33 37.19
N ASN A 2 42.67 -0.45 36.20
CA ASN A 2 41.66 0.50 35.70
C ASN A 2 42.01 1.98 35.48
N ASN A 3 42.04 2.40 34.21
CA ASN A 3 41.07 3.37 33.69
C ASN A 3 40.96 3.27 32.15
N MET A 4 40.20 2.28 31.68
CA MET A 4 39.61 2.29 30.34
C MET A 4 38.18 2.76 30.53
N LEU A 5 37.81 3.87 29.89
CA LEU A 5 36.45 4.21 29.44
C LEU A 5 36.52 5.57 28.71
N ALA A 6 37.08 5.56 27.50
CA ALA A 6 36.70 6.53 26.49
C ALA A 6 35.33 6.07 25.96
N SER A 7 34.26 6.51 26.61
CA SER A 7 32.89 6.35 26.15
C SER A 7 32.60 7.32 25.02
N ASN A 8 33.18 7.04 23.84
CA ASN A 8 32.60 7.50 22.58
C ASN A 8 31.30 6.72 22.37
N ILE A 9 30.22 7.29 22.90
CA ILE A 9 28.84 6.89 22.63
C ILE A 9 28.71 6.76 21.11
N GLY A 10 28.45 5.52 20.68
CA GLY A 10 28.28 5.18 19.28
C GLY A 10 27.16 6.00 18.66
N LEU A 11 27.51 6.91 17.76
CA LEU A 11 26.65 7.21 16.62
C LEU A 11 26.66 5.95 15.73
N ASP A 12 25.76 5.05 16.10
CA ASP A 12 25.55 3.71 15.59
C ASP A 12 25.17 3.71 14.09
N ALA A 13 26.10 3.22 13.28
CA ALA A 13 25.90 2.42 12.07
C ALA A 13 24.58 2.56 11.27
N SER A 14 24.21 3.75 10.77
CA SER A 14 23.39 3.86 9.53
C SER A 14 23.30 5.27 8.93
N MET A 15 24.42 5.91 8.57
CA MET A 15 24.40 6.63 7.29
C MET A 15 24.38 5.56 6.19
N ALA A 16 23.23 4.92 5.99
CA ALA A 16 23.04 3.90 4.99
C ALA A 16 23.53 4.46 3.66
N LYS A 17 24.65 3.91 3.16
CA LYS A 17 25.25 4.32 1.90
C LYS A 17 24.16 4.35 0.85
N GLN A 18 23.74 5.56 0.44
CA GLN A 18 22.72 5.71 -0.59
C GLN A 18 23.22 5.00 -1.84
N ARG A 19 22.51 3.94 -2.24
CA ARG A 19 22.85 3.18 -3.44
C ARG A 19 22.22 3.88 -4.63
N GLN A 20 23.02 4.12 -5.66
CA GLN A 20 22.54 4.73 -6.89
C GLN A 20 22.04 3.64 -7.86
N LEU A 21 20.84 3.83 -8.40
CA LEU A 21 20.31 3.04 -9.51
C LEU A 21 20.55 3.81 -10.81
N ASN A 22 21.28 3.21 -11.76
CA ASN A 22 21.49 3.79 -13.08
C ASN A 22 20.59 3.11 -14.11
N VAL A 23 19.78 3.89 -14.82
CA VAL A 23 18.89 3.42 -15.89
C VAL A 23 19.19 4.22 -17.15
N ARG A 24 19.62 3.55 -18.23
CA ARG A 24 19.86 4.17 -19.55
C ARG A 24 18.66 3.91 -20.45
N SER A 25 17.67 4.80 -20.41
CA SER A 25 16.48 4.75 -21.26
C SER A 25 15.85 6.14 -21.35
N ASP A 26 15.77 6.69 -22.55
CA ASP A 26 15.15 7.99 -22.81
C ASP A 26 13.64 7.95 -22.50
N GLU A 27 12.99 6.82 -22.81
CA GLU A 27 11.58 6.62 -22.51
C GLU A 27 11.29 6.63 -21.00
N ALA A 28 12.10 5.91 -20.21
CA ALA A 28 11.96 5.92 -18.76
C ALA A 28 12.16 7.32 -18.17
N TYR A 29 13.11 8.08 -18.72
CA TYR A 29 13.35 9.47 -18.34
C TYR A 29 12.13 10.35 -18.61
N GLU A 30 11.56 10.28 -19.82
CA GLU A 30 10.40 11.08 -20.21
C GLU A 30 9.15 10.76 -19.38
N ILE A 31 8.90 9.48 -19.12
CA ILE A 31 7.80 9.04 -18.25
C ILE A 31 7.97 9.61 -16.83
N ALA A 32 9.16 9.44 -16.23
CA ALA A 32 9.43 9.95 -14.89
C ALA A 32 9.35 11.48 -14.83
N SER A 33 9.83 12.19 -15.86
CA SER A 33 9.75 13.65 -16.00
C SER A 33 8.31 14.13 -16.03
N ARG A 34 7.46 13.52 -16.88
CA ARG A 34 6.04 13.87 -16.98
C ARG A 34 5.29 13.63 -15.66
N LEU A 35 5.55 12.50 -15.02
CA LEU A 35 4.93 12.16 -13.74
C LEU A 35 5.38 13.09 -12.60
N SER A 36 6.66 13.44 -12.56
CA SER A 36 7.22 14.39 -11.60
C SER A 36 6.54 15.76 -11.73
N LYS A 37 6.43 16.30 -12.95
CA LYS A 37 5.70 17.56 -13.21
C LYS A 37 4.24 17.51 -12.77
N ARG A 38 3.54 16.42 -13.06
CA ARG A 38 2.12 16.25 -12.71
C ARG A 38 1.88 16.11 -11.21
N THR A 39 2.81 15.48 -10.49
CA THR A 39 2.65 15.16 -9.06
C THR A 39 3.34 16.16 -8.13
N GLY A 40 4.18 17.05 -8.67
CA GLY A 40 5.03 17.95 -7.88
C GLY A 40 6.15 17.23 -7.10
N ARG A 41 6.34 15.93 -7.32
CA ARG A 41 7.32 15.11 -6.60
C ARG A 41 8.64 15.00 -7.36
N PRO A 42 9.80 14.88 -6.69
CA PRO A 42 11.06 14.57 -7.35
C PRO A 42 10.97 13.28 -8.19
N ARG A 43 11.68 13.25 -9.32
CA ARG A 43 11.69 12.08 -10.23
C ARG A 43 12.11 10.79 -9.52
N ALA A 44 13.10 10.87 -8.62
CA ALA A 44 13.55 9.72 -7.83
C ALA A 44 12.41 9.13 -6.97
N ASP A 45 11.62 9.98 -6.33
CA ASP A 45 10.48 9.56 -5.50
C ASP A 45 9.36 8.94 -6.33
N VAL A 46 9.11 9.47 -7.52
CA VAL A 46 8.16 8.91 -8.47
C VAL A 46 8.59 7.50 -8.90
N VAL A 47 9.86 7.35 -9.27
CA VAL A 47 10.42 6.04 -9.68
C VAL A 47 10.37 5.05 -8.52
N LEU A 48 10.76 5.47 -7.32
CA LEU A 48 10.68 4.62 -6.13
C LEU A 48 9.25 4.18 -5.84
N ALA A 49 8.29 5.10 -5.88
CA ALA A 49 6.88 4.78 -5.67
C ALA A 49 6.35 3.78 -6.72
N ALA A 50 6.74 3.95 -7.99
CA ALA A 50 6.37 3.03 -9.06
C ALA A 50 6.98 1.64 -8.85
N LEU A 51 8.26 1.55 -8.46
CA LEU A 51 8.93 0.29 -8.17
C LEU A 51 8.33 -0.44 -6.96
N LEU A 52 7.97 0.30 -5.90
CA LEU A 52 7.29 -0.26 -4.73
C LEU A 52 5.90 -0.79 -5.10
N SER A 53 5.12 -0.03 -5.87
CA SER A 53 3.82 -0.48 -6.37
C SER A 53 3.95 -1.72 -7.26
N TYR A 54 4.95 -1.76 -8.13
CA TYR A 54 5.22 -2.94 -8.97
C TYR A 54 5.62 -4.15 -8.13
N ALA A 55 6.51 -3.96 -7.14
CA ALA A 55 6.90 -5.02 -6.23
C ALA A 55 5.70 -5.58 -5.46
N GLU A 56 4.82 -4.72 -4.94
CA GLU A 56 3.62 -5.13 -4.22
C GLU A 56 2.63 -5.87 -5.12
N ALA A 57 2.39 -5.36 -6.33
CA ALA A 57 1.57 -6.05 -7.33
C ALA A 57 2.13 -7.43 -7.70
N LYS A 58 3.46 -7.62 -7.61
CA LYS A 58 4.13 -8.91 -7.84
C LYS A 58 4.18 -9.81 -6.59
N LYS A 59 4.07 -9.25 -5.38
CA LYS A 59 3.95 -10.02 -4.13
C LYS A 59 2.60 -10.70 -4.00
N LEU A 60 1.56 -10.20 -4.69
CA LEU A 60 0.29 -10.91 -4.82
C LEU A 60 0.57 -12.24 -5.53
N ARG A 61 0.82 -13.28 -4.73
CA ARG A 61 1.03 -14.64 -5.20
C ARG A 61 -0.18 -15.00 -6.05
N LYS A 62 0.04 -15.58 -7.22
CA LYS A 62 -1.04 -16.21 -7.97
C LYS A 62 -1.69 -17.24 -7.05
N LEU A 63 -2.98 -17.06 -6.77
CA LEU A 63 -3.77 -18.03 -6.02
C LEU A 63 -3.55 -19.41 -6.64
N SER A 64 -3.36 -20.42 -5.79
CA SER A 64 -3.42 -21.80 -6.23
C SER A 64 -4.79 -22.09 -6.84
N ARG A 65 -4.93 -23.25 -7.50
CA ARG A 65 -6.22 -23.64 -8.06
C ARG A 65 -7.30 -23.75 -6.98
N GLU A 66 -6.92 -24.28 -5.82
CA GLU A 66 -7.79 -24.48 -4.65
C GLU A 66 -8.20 -23.15 -4.04
N GLU A 67 -7.25 -22.23 -3.86
CA GLU A 67 -7.54 -20.89 -3.33
C GLU A 67 -8.43 -20.08 -4.27
N ARG A 68 -8.23 -20.22 -5.58
CA ARG A 68 -9.09 -19.59 -6.58
C ARG A 68 -10.50 -20.18 -6.55
N ALA A 69 -10.62 -21.51 -6.48
CA ALA A 69 -11.92 -22.17 -6.37
C ALA A 69 -12.67 -21.73 -5.11
N PHE A 70 -11.98 -21.59 -3.98
CA PHE A 70 -12.56 -21.07 -2.74
C PHE A 70 -13.07 -19.63 -2.88
N VAL A 71 -12.26 -18.74 -3.48
CA VAL A 71 -12.68 -17.35 -3.75
C VAL A 71 -13.90 -17.32 -4.68
N ASP A 72 -13.89 -18.14 -5.73
CA ASP A 72 -15.01 -18.20 -6.69
C ASP A 72 -16.29 -18.71 -6.01
N GLU A 73 -16.19 -19.70 -5.12
CA GLU A 73 -17.31 -20.20 -4.32
C GLU A 73 -17.86 -19.13 -3.36
N LEU A 74 -16.97 -18.44 -2.65
CA LEU A 74 -17.33 -17.34 -1.74
C LEU A 74 -18.07 -16.23 -2.49
N MET A 75 -17.55 -15.83 -3.65
CA MET A 75 -18.19 -14.79 -4.47
C MET A 75 -19.52 -15.26 -5.05
N ALA A 76 -19.66 -16.52 -5.41
CA ALA A 76 -20.94 -17.09 -5.84
C ALA A 76 -21.97 -17.09 -4.70
N ALA A 77 -21.56 -17.42 -3.48
CA ALA A 77 -22.42 -17.34 -2.30
C ALA A 77 -22.85 -15.89 -1.99
N ALA A 78 -21.91 -14.94 -2.04
CA ALA A 78 -22.21 -13.52 -1.86
C ALA A 78 -23.24 -13.01 -2.88
N ARG A 79 -23.10 -13.39 -4.16
CA ARG A 79 -24.07 -13.02 -5.21
C ARG A 79 -25.45 -13.60 -4.97
N ARG A 80 -25.55 -14.87 -4.54
CA ARG A 80 -26.84 -15.49 -4.20
C ARG A 80 -27.50 -14.79 -3.00
N SER A 81 -26.72 -14.47 -1.98
CA SER A 81 -27.20 -13.72 -0.81
C SER A 81 -27.72 -12.34 -1.20
N ALA A 82 -26.93 -11.60 -1.99
CA ALA A 82 -27.31 -10.27 -2.45
C ALA A 82 -28.59 -10.28 -3.33
N ALA A 83 -28.81 -11.33 -4.12
CA ALA A 83 -29.98 -11.44 -4.99
C ALA A 83 -31.31 -11.62 -4.23
N VAL A 84 -31.26 -12.11 -2.98
CA VAL A 84 -32.44 -12.32 -2.13
C VAL A 84 -32.51 -11.36 -0.94
N ALA A 85 -31.51 -10.49 -0.78
CA ALA A 85 -31.47 -9.51 0.29
C ALA A 85 -32.57 -8.46 0.07
N ASP A 86 -33.28 -8.12 1.15
CA ASP A 86 -34.24 -7.03 1.14
C ASP A 86 -33.49 -5.70 0.90
N PRO A 87 -33.87 -4.89 -0.11
CA PRO A 87 -33.26 -3.58 -0.34
C PRO A 87 -33.32 -2.63 0.87
N ALA A 88 -34.27 -2.83 1.79
CA ALA A 88 -34.37 -2.08 3.04
C ALA A 88 -33.38 -2.57 4.12
N MET A 89 -32.74 -3.73 3.93
CA MET A 89 -31.74 -4.28 4.84
C MET A 89 -30.40 -3.57 4.62
N THR A 90 -30.32 -2.36 5.15
CA THR A 90 -29.13 -1.52 5.12
C THR A 90 -28.46 -1.50 6.50
N SER A 91 -27.20 -1.09 6.55
CA SER A 91 -26.52 -0.74 7.80
C SER A 91 -26.75 0.72 8.19
N ASP A 92 -27.77 1.37 7.62
CA ASP A 92 -28.16 2.72 8.03
C ASP A 92 -28.83 2.63 9.40
N HIS A 93 -28.30 3.39 10.35
CA HIS A 93 -28.76 3.48 11.72
C HIS A 93 -29.08 4.93 12.10
N SER A 94 -29.28 5.80 11.12
CA SER A 94 -29.55 7.23 11.31
C SER A 94 -30.81 7.51 12.14
N ASP A 95 -31.71 6.54 12.27
CA ASP A 95 -32.87 6.55 13.15
C ASP A 95 -32.50 6.48 14.64
N LEU A 96 -31.40 5.82 14.99
CA LEU A 96 -30.93 5.64 16.37
C LEU A 96 -30.12 6.82 16.90
N TYR A 97 -29.62 7.69 16.02
CA TYR A 97 -28.75 8.80 16.38
C TYR A 97 -29.36 10.16 15.99
N ASP A 98 -28.96 11.22 16.71
CA ASP A 98 -29.29 12.60 16.39
C ASP A 98 -28.38 13.17 15.28
N GLU A 99 -28.59 14.44 14.92
CA GLU A 99 -27.79 15.13 13.89
C GLU A 99 -26.31 15.35 14.27
N HIS A 100 -25.95 15.12 15.53
CA HIS A 100 -24.59 15.16 16.06
C HIS A 100 -23.97 13.77 16.19
N GLY A 101 -24.73 12.71 15.88
CA GLY A 101 -24.29 11.32 16.00
C GLY A 101 -24.38 10.77 17.42
N LEU A 102 -25.15 11.40 18.31
CA LEU A 102 -25.41 10.91 19.67
C LEU A 102 -26.69 10.05 19.70
N PRO A 103 -26.79 9.03 20.57
CA PRO A 103 -28.01 8.25 20.71
C PRO A 103 -29.21 9.12 21.08
N ARG A 104 -30.36 8.86 20.47
CA ARG A 104 -31.64 9.50 20.82
C ARG A 104 -32.22 8.98 22.14
#